data_AF-A0A1Q6LY68-F1
#
_entry.id   AF-A0A1Q6LY68-F1
#
_cell.length_a   1.000
_cell.length_b   1.000
_cell.length_c   1.000
_cell.angle_alpha   90.00
_cell.angle_beta   90.00
_cell.angle_gamma   90.00
#
_symmetry.space_group_name_H-M   'P 1'
#
loop_
_entity.id
_entity.type
_entity.pdbx_description
1 polymer ?
#
loop_
_entity_poly.entity_id
_entity_poly.type
_entity_poly.pdbx_seq_one_letter_code
_entity_poly.pdbx_strand_id
1 'polypeptide(L)'
;MKKEIVFTNTGFERIDNKLVYLYHDGCIGSDENVKADLSTDTLEQYCFTDKKFDEKVALNESLKMRNLADKKVAVPLLAVTYLSPLISILEEVGIFADFILYLLGPSGTRKSSISAIALSHFGNNFQRNNFPKIIFIKGFINSFR
;
A
#
# COMPACT_ATOMS: atom_id res chain seq x y z
N MET A 1 20.73 -9.17 -26.84
CA MET A 1 19.87 -9.54 -25.69
C MET A 1 19.36 -8.25 -25.06
N LYS A 2 18.04 -8.11 -24.86
CA LYS A 2 17.51 -7.00 -24.03
C LYS A 2 17.91 -7.27 -22.58
N LYS A 3 18.48 -6.28 -21.90
CA LYS A 3 18.88 -6.35 -20.48
C LYS A 3 17.61 -6.32 -19.63
N GLU A 4 17.47 -7.26 -18.71
CA GLU A 4 16.36 -7.30 -17.74
C GLU A 4 16.80 -6.57 -16.48
N ILE A 5 15.94 -5.70 -15.94
CA ILE A 5 16.18 -4.97 -14.69
C ILE A 5 15.16 -5.48 -13.67
N VAL A 6 15.66 -5.96 -12.52
CA VAL A 6 14.84 -6.51 -11.45
C VAL A 6 14.95 -5.63 -10.21
N PHE A 7 13.81 -5.11 -9.77
CA PHE A 7 13.66 -4.34 -8.53
C PHE A 7 13.11 -5.23 -7.42
N THR A 8 13.39 -4.88 -6.16
CA THR A 8 12.90 -5.61 -4.97
C THR A 8 11.85 -4.82 -4.18
N ASN A 9 11.34 -3.73 -4.75
CA ASN A 9 10.35 -2.83 -4.16
C ASN A 9 9.16 -2.59 -5.13
N THR A 10 8.07 -2.02 -4.58
CA THR A 10 6.90 -1.53 -5.33
C THR A 10 6.75 -0.03 -5.10
N GLY A 11 6.07 0.67 -6.01
CA GLY A 11 5.86 2.11 -5.95
C GLY A 11 6.35 2.82 -7.21
N PHE A 12 6.32 4.15 -7.19
CA PHE A 12 6.83 4.95 -8.31
C PHE A 12 8.36 5.03 -8.27
N GLU A 13 8.96 4.91 -9.46
CA GLU A 13 10.40 4.97 -9.68
C GLU A 13 10.68 5.70 -11.01
N ARG A 14 11.88 6.27 -11.16
CA ARG A 14 12.32 6.82 -12.46
C ARG A 14 13.27 5.87 -13.17
N ILE A 15 12.83 5.36 -14.32
CA ILE A 15 13.66 4.55 -15.23
C ILE A 15 13.79 5.29 -16.55
N ASP A 16 15.01 5.56 -16.99
CA ASP A 16 15.31 6.31 -18.23
C ASP A 16 14.51 7.62 -18.35
N ASN A 17 14.41 8.36 -17.22
CA ASN A 17 13.68 9.62 -17.08
C ASN A 17 12.16 9.52 -17.30
N LYS A 18 11.60 8.31 -17.30
CA LYS A 18 10.16 8.06 -17.27
C LYS A 18 9.72 7.64 -15.87
N LEU A 19 8.57 8.15 -15.45
CA LEU A 19 7.92 7.73 -14.23
C LEU A 19 7.22 6.40 -14.48
N VAL A 20 7.63 5.35 -13.77
CA VAL A 20 7.03 4.02 -13.84
C VAL A 20 6.49 3.62 -12.48
N TYR A 21 5.41 2.85 -12.46
CA TYR A 21 4.91 2.24 -11.22
C TYR A 21 5.27 0.76 -11.20
N LEU A 22 6.16 0.37 -10.29
CA LEU A 22 6.61 -1.01 -10.07
C LEU A 22 5.55 -1.78 -9.28
N TYR A 23 5.13 -2.94 -9.79
CA TYR A 23 4.17 -3.83 -9.14
C TYR A 23 4.50 -5.31 -9.43
N HIS A 24 3.85 -6.25 -8.73
CA HIS A 24 4.21 -7.69 -8.76
C HIS A 24 4.35 -8.34 -10.16
N ASP A 25 3.75 -7.76 -11.20
CA ASP A 25 3.78 -8.29 -12.58
C ASP A 25 4.53 -7.37 -13.56
N GLY A 26 5.42 -6.50 -13.05
CA GLY A 26 6.30 -5.66 -13.87
C GLY A 26 6.18 -4.18 -13.54
N CYS A 27 5.87 -3.37 -14.55
CA CYS A 27 5.70 -1.93 -14.35
C CYS A 27 4.57 -1.36 -15.21
N ILE A 28 3.96 -0.28 -14.73
CA ILE A 28 3.01 0.54 -15.49
C ILE A 28 3.76 1.79 -15.95
N GLY A 29 3.59 2.18 -17.22
CA GLY A 29 4.19 3.41 -17.77
C GLY A 29 5.47 3.22 -18.59
N SER A 30 5.91 1.98 -18.83
CA SER A 30 7.01 1.66 -19.76
C SER A 30 6.81 0.30 -20.43
N ASP A 31 7.33 0.14 -21.64
CA ASP A 31 7.37 -1.12 -22.42
C ASP A 31 8.71 -1.87 -22.26
N GLU A 32 9.52 -1.47 -21.28
CA GLU A 32 10.83 -2.03 -21.00
C GLU A 32 10.72 -3.36 -20.22
N ASN A 33 11.73 -4.23 -20.34
CA ASN A 33 11.81 -5.51 -19.60
C ASN A 33 12.16 -5.24 -18.12
N VAL A 34 11.24 -4.62 -17.38
CA VAL A 34 11.35 -4.30 -15.96
C VAL A 34 10.47 -5.25 -15.16
N LYS A 35 11.03 -5.86 -14.12
CA LYS A 35 10.30 -6.71 -13.17
C LYS A 35 10.47 -6.22 -11.74
N ALA A 36 9.44 -6.40 -10.92
CA ALA A 36 9.54 -6.29 -9.48
C ALA A 36 9.44 -7.68 -8.86
N ASP A 37 10.52 -8.17 -8.27
CA ASP A 37 10.55 -9.40 -7.47
C ASP A 37 10.20 -9.08 -6.03
N LEU A 38 8.94 -9.33 -5.67
CA LEU A 38 8.38 -9.08 -4.34
C LEU A 38 8.36 -10.34 -3.46
N SER A 39 9.11 -11.39 -3.82
CA SER A 39 9.15 -12.65 -3.08
C SER A 39 9.76 -12.53 -1.67
N THR A 40 10.46 -11.43 -1.40
CA THR A 40 11.05 -11.16 -0.09
C THR A 40 10.05 -10.52 0.87
N ASP A 41 10.18 -10.83 2.16
CA ASP A 41 9.47 -10.17 3.26
C ASP A 41 7.94 -10.08 3.12
N THR A 42 7.31 -11.08 2.52
CA THR A 42 5.85 -11.19 2.30
C THR A 42 5.25 -10.03 1.48
N LEU A 43 6.08 -9.33 0.70
CA LEU A 43 5.65 -8.26 -0.20
C LEU A 43 4.82 -8.78 -1.38
N GLU A 44 4.87 -10.07 -1.67
CA GLU A 44 4.00 -10.78 -2.61
C GLU A 44 2.49 -10.55 -2.39
N GLN A 45 2.08 -10.13 -1.19
CA GLN A 45 0.69 -9.73 -0.92
C GLN A 45 0.28 -8.46 -1.68
N TYR A 46 1.23 -7.60 -2.04
CA TYR A 46 1.04 -6.41 -2.87
C TYR A 46 0.88 -6.79 -4.35
N CYS A 47 -0.30 -7.33 -4.64
CA CYS A 47 -0.63 -7.94 -5.92
C CYS A 47 -1.93 -7.35 -6.46
N PHE A 48 -1.85 -6.60 -7.56
CA PHE A 48 -3.04 -6.13 -8.27
C PHE A 48 -3.73 -7.28 -9.01
N THR A 49 -5.01 -7.09 -9.31
CA THR A 49 -5.79 -8.07 -10.06
C THR A 49 -6.06 -7.57 -11.48
N ASP A 50 -6.05 -8.48 -12.45
CA ASP A 50 -6.47 -8.19 -13.83
C ASP A 50 -7.99 -8.05 -13.99
N LYS A 51 -8.75 -8.25 -12.91
CA LYS A 51 -10.20 -8.05 -12.91
C LYS A 51 -10.50 -6.58 -13.19
N LYS A 52 -11.31 -6.36 -14.20
CA LYS A 52 -11.84 -5.03 -14.52
C LYS A 52 -13.03 -4.73 -13.62
N PHE A 53 -13.00 -3.56 -13.00
CA PHE A 53 -14.09 -3.04 -12.19
C PHE A 53 -14.56 -1.70 -12.77
N ASP A 54 -15.83 -1.38 -12.57
CA ASP A 54 -16.31 -0.02 -12.82
C ASP A 54 -15.63 0.95 -11.85
N GLU A 55 -15.00 2.00 -12.37
CA GLU A 55 -14.21 2.94 -11.58
C GLU A 55 -15.04 3.64 -10.50
N LYS A 56 -16.29 4.03 -10.83
CA LYS A 56 -17.16 4.72 -9.88
C LYS A 56 -17.60 3.77 -8.78
N VAL A 57 -17.89 2.51 -9.11
CA VAL A 57 -18.21 1.48 -8.11
C VAL A 57 -17.01 1.23 -7.20
N ALA A 58 -15.82 1.01 -7.77
CA ALA A 58 -14.60 0.76 -7.00
C ALA A 58 -14.25 1.92 -6.06
N LEU A 59 -14.35 3.16 -6.55
CA LEU A 59 -14.12 4.35 -5.73
C LEU A 59 -15.16 4.49 -4.62
N ASN A 60 -16.44 4.22 -4.92
CA ASN A 60 -17.50 4.24 -3.91
C ASN A 60 -17.29 3.17 -2.83
N GLU A 61 -16.83 1.96 -3.20
CA GLU A 61 -16.48 0.91 -2.23
C GLU A 61 -15.32 1.34 -1.33
N SER A 62 -14.26 1.92 -1.90
CA SER A 62 -13.16 2.49 -1.11
C SER A 62 -13.65 3.56 -0.13
N LEU A 63 -14.51 4.49 -0.57
CA LEU A 63 -15.03 5.57 0.26
C LEU A 63 -15.88 5.07 1.45
N LYS A 64 -16.47 3.87 1.39
CA LYS A 64 -17.18 3.26 2.52
C LYS A 64 -16.26 2.95 3.69
N MET A 65 -14.95 2.86 3.48
CA MET A 65 -13.95 2.70 4.54
C MET A 65 -14.05 3.79 5.60
N ARG A 66 -14.47 5.02 5.22
CA ARG A 66 -14.71 6.15 6.16
C ARG A 66 -15.78 5.86 7.20
N ASN A 67 -16.62 4.85 6.99
CA ASN A 67 -17.71 4.47 7.90
C ASN A 67 -17.31 3.32 8.85
N LEU A 68 -16.07 2.81 8.76
CA LEU A 68 -15.62 1.67 9.58
C LEU A 68 -15.12 2.06 10.98
N ALA A 69 -14.87 3.34 11.21
CA ALA A 69 -14.45 3.91 12.50
C ALA A 69 -14.92 5.37 12.61
N ASP A 70 -14.62 6.02 13.74
CA ASP A 70 -14.82 7.47 13.87
C ASP A 70 -14.09 8.21 12.73
N LYS A 71 -14.71 9.27 12.19
CA LYS A 71 -14.16 10.05 11.08
C LYS A 71 -12.75 10.57 11.38
N LYS A 72 -12.43 10.88 12.64
CA LYS A 72 -11.09 11.30 13.08
C LYS A 72 -10.02 10.23 12.89
N VAL A 73 -10.41 8.96 12.74
CA VAL A 73 -9.52 7.82 12.49
C VAL A 73 -9.62 7.38 11.03
N ALA A 74 -10.84 7.20 10.53
CA ALA A 74 -11.06 6.60 9.22
C ALA A 74 -10.66 7.52 8.05
N VAL A 75 -10.84 8.84 8.20
CA VAL A 75 -10.48 9.81 7.16
C VAL A 75 -8.96 9.93 7.00
N PRO A 76 -8.16 10.14 8.07
CA PRO A 76 -6.69 10.13 7.93
C PRO A 76 -6.15 8.81 7.42
N LEU A 77 -6.71 7.67 7.86
CA LEU A 77 -6.30 6.36 7.38
C LEU A 77 -6.51 6.21 5.87
N LEU A 78 -7.69 6.57 5.36
CA LEU A 78 -7.97 6.54 3.92
C LEU A 78 -7.10 7.53 3.14
N ALA A 79 -6.86 8.73 3.69
CA ALA A 79 -5.99 9.72 3.05
C ALA A 79 -4.55 9.19 2.93
N VAL A 80 -4.01 8.58 3.98
CA VAL A 80 -2.68 7.97 3.97
C VAL A 80 -2.61 6.79 3.01
N THR A 81 -3.66 5.97 2.90
CA THR A 81 -3.73 4.91 1.89
C THR A 81 -3.47 5.45 0.49
N TYR A 82 -4.12 6.53 0.08
CA TYR A 82 -3.90 7.09 -1.26
C TYR A 82 -2.65 7.97 -1.37
N LEU A 83 -2.19 8.55 -0.27
CA LEU A 83 -0.95 9.33 -0.23
C LEU A 83 0.28 8.43 -0.39
N SER A 84 0.28 7.22 0.16
CA SER A 84 1.47 6.37 0.24
C SER A 84 2.19 6.13 -1.10
N PRO A 85 1.52 5.79 -2.23
CA PRO A 85 2.23 5.67 -3.51
C PRO A 85 2.78 7.02 -3.99
N LEU A 86 2.12 8.14 -3.67
CA LEU A 86 2.50 9.47 -4.16
C LEU A 86 3.73 10.06 -3.46
N ILE A 87 4.15 9.50 -2.32
CA ILE A 87 5.28 10.02 -1.53
C ILE A 87 6.54 10.14 -2.38
N SER A 88 6.90 9.10 -3.14
CA SER A 88 8.10 9.12 -4.00
C SER A 88 8.06 10.25 -5.02
N ILE A 89 6.88 10.60 -5.56
CA ILE A 89 6.69 11.71 -6.51
C ILE A 89 6.83 13.06 -5.79
N LEU A 90 6.27 13.17 -4.58
CA LEU A 90 6.31 14.40 -3.78
C LEU A 90 7.74 14.72 -3.32
N GLU A 91 8.54 13.71 -3.00
CA GLU A 91 9.95 13.86 -2.62
C GLU A 91 10.78 14.50 -3.74
N GLU A 92 10.49 14.20 -5.01
CA GLU A 92 11.18 14.81 -6.17
C GLU A 92 11.02 16.34 -6.24
N VAL A 93 9.91 16.87 -5.69
CA VAL A 93 9.62 18.30 -5.66
C VAL A 93 9.91 18.93 -4.28
N GLY A 94 10.59 18.20 -3.40
CA GLY A 94 11.00 18.67 -2.07
C GLY A 94 9.89 18.65 -1.02
N ILE A 95 8.83 17.86 -1.23
CA ILE A 95 7.76 17.65 -0.27
C ILE A 95 7.95 16.28 0.38
N PHE A 96 8.41 16.26 1.63
CA PHE A 96 8.69 15.03 2.38
C PHE A 96 7.53 14.69 3.33
N ALA A 97 7.13 13.42 3.34
CA ALA A 97 6.08 12.90 4.22
C ALA A 97 6.71 12.14 5.40
N ASP A 98 7.47 12.85 6.23
CA ASP A 98 8.25 12.30 7.36
C ASP A 98 7.39 12.00 8.60
N PHE A 99 6.34 11.19 8.42
CA PHE A 99 5.48 10.78 9.52
C PHE A 99 5.03 9.33 9.38
N ILE A 100 4.67 8.72 10.51
CA ILE A 100 4.11 7.38 10.55
C ILE A 100 2.69 7.45 11.09
N LEU A 101 1.76 6.79 10.40
CA LEU A 101 0.39 6.64 10.90
C LEU A 101 0.33 5.49 11.91
N TYR A 102 0.00 5.82 13.16
CA TYR A 102 -0.16 4.85 14.24
C TYR A 102 -1.62 4.80 14.74
N LEU A 103 -2.26 3.63 14.61
CA LEU A 103 -3.59 3.40 15.16
C LEU A 103 -3.50 3.00 16.64
N LEU A 104 -3.89 3.91 17.53
CA LEU A 104 -3.91 3.68 18.97
C LEU A 104 -5.31 3.29 19.47
N GLY A 105 -5.38 2.32 20.38
CA GLY A 105 -6.61 1.98 21.11
C GLY A 105 -6.54 0.61 21.80
N PRO A 106 -7.48 0.31 22.72
CA PRO A 106 -7.52 -0.95 23.48
C PRO A 106 -7.51 -2.21 22.59
N SER A 107 -7.12 -3.37 23.14
CA SER A 107 -7.26 -4.63 22.40
C SER A 107 -8.73 -4.89 22.02
N GLY A 108 -8.96 -5.55 20.89
CA GLY A 108 -10.32 -5.85 20.40
C GLY A 108 -11.02 -4.69 19.66
N THR A 109 -10.43 -3.49 19.56
CA THR A 109 -11.05 -2.34 18.85
C THR A 109 -10.87 -2.35 17.33
N ARG A 110 -10.63 -3.52 16.72
CA ARG A 110 -10.58 -3.74 15.26
C ARG A 110 -9.49 -2.96 14.49
N LYS A 111 -8.48 -2.40 15.19
CA LYS A 111 -7.33 -1.69 14.58
C LYS A 111 -6.68 -2.49 13.46
N SER A 112 -6.30 -3.74 13.75
CA SER A 112 -5.71 -4.62 12.73
C SER A 112 -6.68 -4.89 11.57
N SER A 113 -7.98 -5.04 11.84
CA SER A 113 -8.94 -5.30 10.77
C SER A 113 -9.07 -4.11 9.81
N ILE A 114 -9.14 -2.87 10.32
CA ILE A 114 -9.24 -1.69 9.45
C ILE A 114 -7.91 -1.41 8.72
N SER A 115 -6.77 -1.73 9.34
CA SER A 115 -5.46 -1.69 8.66
C SER A 115 -5.39 -2.67 7.49
N ALA A 116 -5.90 -3.90 7.67
CA ALA A 116 -5.92 -4.89 6.58
C ALA A 116 -6.76 -4.38 5.39
N ILE A 117 -7.92 -3.77 5.66
CA ILE A 117 -8.77 -3.16 4.63
C ILE A 117 -8.05 -2.00 3.91
N ALA A 118 -7.30 -1.17 4.66
CA ALA A 118 -6.47 -0.12 4.06
C ALA A 118 -5.47 -0.72 3.05
N LEU A 119 -4.76 -1.78 3.46
CA LEU A 119 -3.77 -2.46 2.62
C LEU A 119 -4.38 -3.18 1.42
N SER A 120 -5.62 -3.68 1.53
CA SER A 120 -6.34 -4.31 0.42
C SER A 120 -6.58 -3.39 -0.79
N HIS A 121 -6.31 -2.09 -0.69
CA HIS A 121 -6.26 -1.21 -1.86
C HIS A 121 -5.09 -1.54 -2.80
N PHE A 122 -4.03 -2.16 -2.27
CA PHE A 122 -2.78 -2.43 -2.98
C PHE A 122 -2.48 -3.90 -3.19
N GLY A 123 -3.40 -4.79 -2.80
CA GLY A 123 -3.12 -6.20 -2.81
C GLY A 123 -4.24 -7.07 -2.29
N ASN A 124 -3.95 -8.35 -2.14
CA ASN A 124 -4.92 -9.35 -1.71
C ASN A 124 -4.41 -10.12 -0.49
N ASN A 125 -5.32 -10.82 0.19
CA ASN A 125 -5.04 -11.69 1.32
C ASN A 125 -4.46 -11.01 2.58
N PHE A 126 -4.57 -9.68 2.68
CA PHE A 126 -4.28 -8.98 3.93
C PHE A 126 -5.29 -9.38 5.01
N GLN A 127 -4.78 -9.91 6.11
CA GLN A 127 -5.57 -10.28 7.28
C GLN A 127 -4.98 -9.66 8.54
N ARG A 128 -5.79 -9.59 9.61
CA ARG A 128 -5.42 -8.96 10.89
C ARG A 128 -4.16 -9.54 11.56
N ASN A 129 -3.73 -10.74 11.14
CA ASN A 129 -2.62 -11.51 11.68
C ASN A 129 -1.52 -11.81 10.64
N ASN A 130 -1.62 -11.26 9.43
CA ASN A 130 -0.68 -11.53 8.34
C ASN A 130 -0.23 -10.24 7.64
N PHE A 131 0.25 -9.26 8.41
CA PHE A 131 0.80 -8.04 7.83
C PHE A 131 2.22 -8.27 7.32
N PRO A 132 2.58 -7.65 6.18
CA PRO A 132 3.97 -7.60 5.75
C PRO A 132 4.86 -6.99 6.83
N LYS A 133 6.04 -7.59 7.04
CA LYS A 133 6.97 -7.18 8.12
C LYS A 133 7.48 -5.73 7.97
N ILE A 134 7.39 -5.17 6.76
CA ILE A 134 7.89 -3.84 6.38
C ILE A 134 6.89 -2.71 6.70
N ILE A 135 5.61 -3.01 6.92
CA ILE A 135 4.60 -1.98 7.24
C ILE A 135 4.44 -1.90 8.76
N PHE A 136 4.94 -0.82 9.36
CA PHE A 136 4.67 -0.51 10.76
C PHE A 136 3.25 0.05 10.96
N ILE A 137 2.23 -0.76 10.67
CA ILE A 137 0.92 -0.65 11.33
C ILE A 137 0.81 -1.80 12.33
N LYS A 138 1.72 -1.81 13.31
CA LYS A 138 1.68 -2.79 14.40
C LYS A 138 0.75 -2.27 15.48
N GLY A 139 -0.54 -2.62 15.37
CA GLY A 139 -1.42 -2.62 16.53
C GLY A 139 -0.85 -3.60 17.53
N PHE A 140 -0.23 -3.10 18.61
CA PHE A 140 0.40 -3.93 19.62
C PHE A 140 -0.68 -4.84 20.25
N ILE A 141 -0.65 -6.12 19.91
CA ILE A 141 -1.25 -7.20 20.71
C ILE A 141 -0.07 -7.82 21.45
N ASN A 142 0.26 -7.24 22.59
CA ASN A 142 0.49 -7.95 23.84
C ASN A 142 0.93 -6.96 24.90
N SER A 143 0.23 -7.03 26.03
CA SER A 143 0.64 -6.48 27.30
C SER A 143 2.13 -6.76 27.52
N PHE A 144 2.89 -5.73 27.86
CA PHE A 144 4.10 -5.96 28.66
C PHE A 144 3.65 -6.72 29.92
N ARG A 145 4.10 -7.96 30.02
CA ARG A 145 4.35 -8.69 31.25
C ARG A 145 5.63 -9.46 31.05
#